data_AF-A0AAU5RDP5-F1
#
_entry.id   AF-A0AAU5RDP5-F1
#
_cell.length_a   1.000
_cell.length_b   1.000
_cell.length_c   1.000
_cell.angle_alpha   90.00
_cell.angle_beta   90.00
_cell.angle_gamma   90.00
#
_symmetry.space_group_name_H-M   'P 1'
#
loop_
_entity.id
_entity.type
_entity.pdbx_description
1 polymer ?
#
loop_
_entity_poly.entity_id
_entity_poly.type
_entity_poly.pdbx_seq_one_letter_code
_entity_poly.pdbx_strand_id
1 'polypeptide(L)'
;MGGGAIGLWQVVRFLHVAGAVLWVGGQLALSLVVLPLARRVLGEEERGRFAARVGRRFGMLTGAVFLPVQLGSGWAMAWHKGVTWASLGEPGYGRVLAAKLGLFGVVMLTAVVHGWAHAKGRPELARALAVGSLVGSLGVVLLATALPAT
;
A
#
# COMPACT_ATOMS: atom_id res chain seq x y z
N MET A 1 -9.56 -31.19 24.75
CA MET A 1 -10.04 -30.41 23.59
C MET A 1 -9.83 -28.93 23.89
N GLY A 2 -8.65 -28.40 23.60
CA GLY A 2 -8.34 -26.98 23.84
C GLY A 2 -8.88 -26.14 22.69
N GLY A 3 -9.95 -25.38 22.93
CA GLY A 3 -10.53 -24.48 21.94
C GLY A 3 -9.49 -23.48 21.45
N GLY A 4 -9.22 -23.52 20.14
CA GLY A 4 -8.28 -22.64 19.45
C GLY A 4 -8.77 -21.19 19.43
N ALA A 5 -8.49 -20.46 20.49
CA ALA A 5 -8.67 -19.02 20.53
C ALA A 5 -7.64 -18.37 19.58
N ILE A 6 -8.10 -17.45 18.73
CA ILE A 6 -7.23 -16.65 17.87
C ILE A 6 -6.37 -15.76 18.78
N GLY A 7 -5.05 -15.90 18.70
CA GLY A 7 -4.12 -15.08 19.48
C GLY A 7 -4.05 -13.65 18.96
N LEU A 8 -3.86 -12.67 19.86
CA LEU A 8 -3.77 -11.24 19.51
C LEU A 8 -2.77 -10.97 18.37
N TRP A 9 -1.61 -11.61 18.39
CA TRP A 9 -0.58 -11.44 17.35
C TRP A 9 -0.97 -12.03 16.00
N GLN A 10 -1.81 -13.07 15.98
CA GLN A 10 -2.39 -13.58 14.74
C GLN A 10 -3.34 -12.54 14.14
N VAL A 11 -4.15 -11.87 14.97
CA VAL A 11 -5.04 -10.77 14.53
C VAL A 11 -4.22 -9.60 13.99
N VAL A 12 -3.18 -9.16 14.69
CA VAL A 12 -2.31 -8.05 14.22
C VAL A 12 -1.70 -8.37 12.85
N ARG A 13 -1.17 -9.59 12.69
CA ARG A 13 -0.61 -10.04 11.41
C ARG A 13 -1.68 -10.14 10.32
N PHE A 14 -2.84 -10.69 10.65
CA PHE A 14 -3.97 -10.78 9.73
C PHE A 14 -4.40 -9.40 9.24
N LEU A 15 -4.57 -8.43 10.15
CA LEU A 15 -4.91 -7.06 9.79
C LEU A 15 -3.85 -6.41 8.90
N HIS A 16 -2.57 -6.64 9.18
CA HIS A 16 -1.49 -6.16 8.31
C HIS A 16 -1.59 -6.75 6.90
N VAL A 17 -1.74 -8.06 6.78
CA VAL A 17 -1.80 -8.73 5.47
C VAL A 17 -3.07 -8.36 4.72
N ALA A 18 -4.24 -8.38 5.38
CA ALA A 18 -5.50 -7.98 4.80
C ALA A 18 -5.49 -6.51 4.34
N GLY A 19 -4.92 -5.61 5.15
CA GLY A 19 -4.73 -4.21 4.78
C GLY A 19 -3.86 -4.04 3.53
N ALA A 20 -2.73 -4.75 3.45
CA ALA A 20 -1.87 -4.76 2.27
C ALA A 20 -2.60 -5.31 1.03
N VAL A 21 -3.35 -6.40 1.17
CA VAL A 21 -4.11 -7.02 0.07
C VAL A 21 -5.18 -6.07 -0.44
N LEU A 22 -5.96 -5.45 0.44
CA LEU A 22 -7.02 -4.51 0.04
C LEU A 22 -6.43 -3.26 -0.63
N TRP A 23 -5.30 -2.76 -0.13
CA TRP A 23 -4.65 -1.60 -0.72
C TRP A 23 -4.01 -1.93 -2.07
N VAL A 24 -3.03 -2.82 -2.11
CA VAL A 24 -2.29 -3.12 -3.34
C VAL A 24 -3.19 -3.82 -4.37
N GLY A 25 -4.05 -4.73 -3.92
CA GLY A 25 -5.08 -5.35 -4.74
C GLY A 25 -6.10 -4.34 -5.26
N GLY A 26 -6.48 -3.35 -4.45
CA GLY A 26 -7.33 -2.23 -4.88
C GLY A 26 -6.67 -1.39 -5.98
N GLN A 27 -5.37 -1.06 -5.84
CA GLN A 27 -4.62 -0.35 -6.90
C GLN A 27 -4.59 -1.16 -8.21
N LEU A 28 -4.37 -2.47 -8.13
CA LEU A 28 -4.40 -3.38 -9.28
C LEU A 28 -5.79 -3.43 -9.92
N ALA A 29 -6.83 -3.66 -9.13
CA ALA A 29 -8.21 -3.74 -9.61
C ALA A 29 -8.65 -2.44 -10.31
N LEU A 30 -8.30 -1.29 -9.71
CA LEU A 30 -8.57 0.01 -10.31
C LEU A 30 -7.85 0.19 -11.65
N SER A 31 -6.56 -0.16 -11.69
CA SER A 31 -5.70 0.10 -12.86
C SER A 31 -5.96 -0.86 -14.01
N LEU A 32 -6.26 -2.13 -13.73
CA LEU A 32 -6.35 -3.20 -14.73
C LEU A 32 -7.79 -3.50 -15.16
N VAL A 33 -8.77 -3.27 -14.28
CA VAL A 33 -10.16 -3.67 -14.53
C VAL A 33 -11.08 -2.45 -14.60
N VAL A 34 -11.16 -1.70 -13.50
CA VAL A 34 -12.20 -0.66 -13.35
C VAL A 34 -11.98 0.52 -14.29
N LEU A 35 -10.79 1.13 -14.29
CA LEU A 35 -10.51 2.29 -15.14
C LEU A 35 -10.48 1.94 -16.64
N PRO A 36 -9.89 0.81 -17.08
CA PRO A 36 -9.97 0.39 -18.47
C PRO A 36 -11.39 0.14 -18.95
N LEU A 37 -12.24 -0.53 -18.15
CA LEU A 37 -13.63 -0.78 -18.51
C LEU A 37 -14.43 0.53 -18.59
N ALA A 38 -14.27 1.41 -17.61
CA ALA A 38 -14.93 2.72 -17.60
C ALA A 38 -14.61 3.55 -18.86
N ARG A 39 -13.37 3.49 -19.34
CA ARG A 39 -12.96 4.14 -20.60
C ARG A 39 -13.65 3.56 -21.84
N ARG A 40 -14.12 2.31 -21.80
CA ARG A 40 -14.81 1.68 -22.94
C ARG A 40 -16.31 1.97 -22.95
N VAL A 41 -16.93 2.10 -21.78
CA VAL A 41 -18.39 2.16 -21.66
C VAL A 41 -18.97 3.55 -21.36
N LEU A 42 -18.17 4.48 -20.84
CA LEU A 42 -18.62 5.84 -20.50
C LEU A 42 -18.26 6.86 -21.60
N GLY A 43 -19.01 7.96 -21.68
CA GLY A 43 -18.66 9.12 -22.51
C GLY A 43 -17.46 9.90 -21.94
N GLU A 44 -16.78 10.72 -22.75
CA GLU A 44 -15.52 11.40 -22.35
C GLU A 44 -15.65 12.21 -21.05
N GLU A 45 -16.73 12.98 -20.91
CA GLU A 45 -16.98 13.81 -19.72
C GLU A 45 -17.24 12.95 -18.47
N GLU A 46 -17.93 11.82 -18.65
CA GLU A 46 -18.27 10.89 -17.57
C GLU A 46 -17.05 10.11 -17.09
N ARG A 47 -16.12 9.75 -18.00
CA ARG A 47 -14.85 9.07 -17.68
C ARG A 47 -14.04 9.87 -16.68
N GLY A 48 -13.85 11.17 -16.94
CA GLY A 48 -13.09 12.06 -16.06
C GLY A 48 -13.73 12.19 -14.68
N ARG A 49 -15.05 12.40 -14.62
CA ARG A 49 -15.80 12.47 -13.36
C ARG A 49 -15.73 11.16 -12.57
N PHE A 50 -15.89 10.03 -13.24
CA PHE A 50 -15.84 8.71 -12.62
C PHE A 50 -14.45 8.43 -12.04
N ALA A 51 -13.39 8.64 -12.82
CA ALA A 51 -12.01 8.47 -12.38
C ALA A 51 -11.68 9.36 -11.16
N ALA A 52 -12.11 10.63 -11.18
CA ALA A 52 -11.89 11.54 -10.07
C ALA A 52 -12.64 11.11 -8.78
N ARG A 53 -13.89 10.63 -8.90
CA ARG A 53 -14.68 10.15 -7.76
C ARG A 53 -14.09 8.88 -7.15
N VAL A 54 -13.76 7.91 -7.99
CA VAL A 54 -13.13 6.65 -7.55
C VAL A 54 -11.77 6.91 -6.93
N GLY A 55 -10.93 7.72 -7.58
CA GLY A 55 -9.61 8.11 -7.07
C GLY A 55 -9.70 8.84 -5.73
N ARG A 56 -10.63 9.78 -5.57
CA ARG A 56 -10.88 10.47 -4.30
C ARG A 56 -11.31 9.50 -3.20
N ARG A 57 -12.26 8.60 -3.50
CA ARG A 57 -12.73 7.61 -2.53
C ARG A 57 -11.61 6.66 -2.11
N PHE A 58 -10.84 6.18 -3.07
CA PHE A 58 -9.70 5.32 -2.80
C PHE A 58 -8.63 6.05 -1.99
N GLY A 59 -8.28 7.29 -2.34
CA GLY A 59 -7.36 8.13 -1.58
C GLY A 59 -7.82 8.37 -0.13
N MET A 60 -9.11 8.60 0.09
CA MET A 60 -9.68 8.71 1.44
C MET A 60 -9.55 7.40 2.23
N LEU A 61 -9.85 6.25 1.62
CA LEU A 61 -9.67 4.94 2.27
C LEU A 61 -8.20 4.66 2.58
N THR A 62 -7.31 5.01 1.66
CA THR A 62 -5.86 4.92 1.87
C THR A 62 -5.42 5.74 3.07
N GLY A 63 -5.81 7.01 3.14
CA GLY A 63 -5.43 7.90 4.25
C GLY A 63 -6.06 7.53 5.59
N ALA A 64 -7.35 7.18 5.60
CA ALA A 64 -8.11 6.99 6.83
C ALA A 64 -8.09 5.54 7.36
N VAL A 65 -7.83 4.55 6.50
CA VAL A 65 -7.93 3.13 6.86
C VAL A 65 -6.62 2.40 6.58
N PHE A 66 -6.21 2.32 5.32
CA PHE A 66 -5.08 1.45 4.95
C PHE A 66 -3.77 1.92 5.59
N LEU A 67 -3.48 3.22 5.55
CA LEU A 67 -2.28 3.77 6.17
C LEU A 67 -2.21 3.54 7.69
N PRO A 68 -3.23 3.94 8.48
CA PRO A 68 -3.25 3.68 9.92
C PRO A 68 -3.13 2.21 10.27
N VAL A 69 -3.86 1.32 9.58
CA VAL A 69 -3.78 -0.13 9.80
C VAL A 69 -2.38 -0.63 9.50
N GLN A 70 -1.76 -0.20 8.40
CA GLN A 70 -0.47 -0.72 7.97
C GLN A 70 0.68 -0.23 8.84
N LEU A 71 0.67 1.05 9.22
CA LEU A 71 1.65 1.63 10.13
C LEU A 71 1.50 1.07 11.54
N GLY A 72 0.27 1.03 12.06
CA GLY A 72 0.00 0.51 13.41
C GLY A 72 0.35 -0.97 13.56
N SER A 73 -0.09 -1.81 12.63
CA SER A 73 0.22 -3.25 12.67
C SER A 73 1.68 -3.54 12.33
N GLY A 74 2.29 -2.80 11.40
CA GLY A 74 3.71 -2.94 11.07
C GLY A 74 4.61 -2.57 12.26
N TRP A 75 4.29 -1.46 12.93
CA TRP A 75 4.96 -1.03 14.15
C TRP A 75 4.79 -2.05 15.27
N ALA A 76 3.56 -2.52 15.53
CA ALA A 76 3.27 -3.50 16.57
C ALA A 76 4.06 -4.81 16.36
N MET A 77 4.15 -5.29 15.12
CA MET A 77 4.95 -6.48 14.79
C MET A 77 6.46 -6.25 14.95
N ALA A 78 6.97 -5.09 14.55
CA ALA A 78 8.38 -4.74 14.73
C ALA A 78 8.74 -4.67 16.22
N TRP A 79 7.89 -4.02 17.01
CA TRP A 79 8.01 -3.94 18.47
C TRP A 79 7.98 -5.33 19.12
N HIS A 80 7.02 -6.18 18.74
CA HIS A 80 6.90 -7.54 19.29
C HIS A 80 8.13 -8.40 19.02
N LYS A 81 8.80 -8.18 17.89
CA LYS A 81 10.05 -8.85 17.52
C LYS A 81 11.31 -8.21 18.13
N GLY A 82 11.16 -7.14 18.93
CA GLY A 82 12.30 -6.44 19.54
C GLY A 82 13.18 -5.71 18.53
N VAL A 83 12.64 -5.30 17.38
CA VAL A 83 13.41 -4.57 16.35
C VAL A 83 13.84 -3.21 16.89
N THR A 84 15.16 -2.95 16.84
CA THR A 84 15.74 -1.66 17.19
C THR A 84 16.28 -0.93 15.96
N TRP A 85 16.68 0.34 16.11
CA TRP A 85 17.38 1.07 15.04
C TRP A 85 18.68 0.39 14.61
N ALA A 86 19.42 -0.22 15.55
CA ALA A 86 20.63 -0.97 15.25
C ALA A 86 20.33 -2.22 14.42
N SER A 87 19.21 -2.90 14.71
CA SER A 87 18.76 -4.08 13.97
C SER A 87 18.59 -3.80 12.47
N LEU A 88 18.30 -2.57 12.03
CA LEU A 88 18.15 -2.23 10.61
C LEU A 88 19.46 -2.30 9.81
N GLY A 89 20.61 -2.21 10.48
CA GLY A 89 21.93 -2.35 9.85
C GLY A 89 22.37 -3.80 9.66
N GLU A 90 21.76 -4.72 10.41
CA GLU A 90 22.15 -6.12 10.46
C GLU A 90 21.79 -6.86 9.16
N PRO A 91 22.70 -7.70 8.63
CA PRO A 91 22.40 -8.59 7.51
C PRO A 91 21.20 -9.51 7.80
N GLY A 92 20.44 -9.87 6.76
CA GLY A 92 19.26 -10.71 6.90
C GLY A 92 18.00 -9.89 7.15
N TYR A 93 17.30 -10.16 8.26
CA TYR A 93 15.99 -9.56 8.56
C TYR A 93 16.03 -8.02 8.59
N GLY A 94 17.03 -7.46 9.27
CA GLY A 94 17.22 -6.03 9.46
C GLY A 94 17.28 -5.24 8.16
N ARG A 95 18.21 -5.60 7.28
CA ARG A 95 18.42 -4.93 5.99
C ARG A 95 17.24 -5.07 5.04
N VAL A 96 16.56 -6.22 5.01
CA VAL A 96 15.33 -6.40 4.21
C VAL A 96 14.21 -5.52 4.74
N LEU A 97 14.05 -5.43 6.07
CA LEU A 97 13.09 -4.52 6.69
C LEU A 97 13.41 -3.05 6.38
N ALA A 98 14.68 -2.65 6.46
CA ALA A 98 15.12 -1.30 6.11
C ALA A 98 14.81 -0.96 4.64
N ALA A 99 15.11 -1.87 3.71
CA ALA A 99 14.76 -1.70 2.29
C ALA A 99 13.25 -1.58 2.08
N LYS A 100 12.46 -2.41 2.78
CA LYS A 100 10.99 -2.37 2.72
C LYS A 100 10.45 -1.01 3.21
N LEU A 101 10.95 -0.52 4.33
CA LEU A 101 10.53 0.78 4.90
C LEU A 101 10.96 1.95 4.02
N GLY A 102 12.18 1.92 3.46
CA GLY A 102 12.66 2.93 2.52
C GLY A 102 11.80 2.98 1.25
N LEU A 103 11.54 1.83 0.64
CA LEU A 103 10.67 1.73 -0.54
C LEU A 103 9.24 2.18 -0.22
N PHE A 104 8.69 1.80 0.94
CA PHE A 104 7.39 2.27 1.39
C PHE A 104 7.36 3.81 1.50
N GLY A 105 8.42 4.43 2.06
CA GLY A 105 8.57 5.88 2.09
C GLY A 105 8.55 6.53 0.70
N VAL A 106 9.27 5.96 -0.27
CA VAL A 106 9.26 6.42 -1.67
C VAL A 106 7.86 6.29 -2.28
N VAL A 107 7.15 5.19 -2.02
CA VAL A 107 5.76 5.00 -2.49
C VAL A 107 4.84 6.06 -1.89
N MET A 108 5.01 6.41 -0.61
CA MET A 108 4.20 7.44 0.04
C MET A 108 4.45 8.82 -0.53
N LEU A 109 5.72 9.20 -0.73
CA LEU A 109 6.08 10.44 -1.41
C LEU A 109 5.46 10.49 -2.81
N THR A 110 5.60 9.41 -3.57
CA THR A 110 5.02 9.28 -4.92
C THR A 110 3.50 9.46 -4.90
N ALA A 111 2.80 8.88 -3.92
CA ALA A 111 1.35 9.00 -3.77
C ALA A 111 0.90 10.43 -3.43
N VAL A 112 1.65 11.14 -2.57
CA VAL A 112 1.40 12.56 -2.27
C VAL A 112 1.60 13.42 -3.51
N VAL A 113 2.71 13.24 -4.23
CA VAL A 113 2.98 13.98 -5.47
C VAL A 113 1.94 13.66 -6.55
N HIS A 114 1.45 12.40 -6.62
CA HIS A 114 0.35 12.01 -7.51
C HIS A 114 -0.91 12.82 -7.23
N GLY A 115 -1.33 12.91 -5.95
CA GLY A 115 -2.51 13.68 -5.54
C GLY A 115 -2.38 15.16 -5.90
N TRP A 116 -1.20 15.75 -5.68
CA TRP A 116 -0.90 17.12 -6.09
C TRP A 116 -0.93 17.31 -7.61
N ALA A 117 -0.30 16.42 -8.38
CA ALA A 117 -0.25 16.49 -9.84
C ALA A 117 -1.65 16.37 -10.45
N HIS A 118 -2.49 15.50 -9.88
CA HIS A 118 -3.89 15.36 -10.24
C HIS A 118 -4.67 16.65 -9.94
N ALA A 119 -4.49 17.25 -8.76
CA ALA A 119 -5.15 18.51 -8.39
C ALA A 119 -4.72 19.69 -9.28
N LYS A 120 -3.49 19.68 -9.81
CA LYS A 120 -2.97 20.69 -10.74
C LYS A 120 -3.29 20.41 -12.22
N GLY A 121 -4.07 19.38 -12.53
CA GLY A 121 -4.45 19.06 -13.91
C GLY A 121 -3.27 18.60 -14.77
N ARG A 122 -2.28 17.89 -14.20
CA ARG A 122 -1.11 17.35 -14.91
C ARG A 122 -1.28 15.83 -15.16
N PRO A 123 -2.06 15.41 -16.17
CA PRO A 123 -2.50 14.01 -16.31
C PRO A 123 -1.35 13.04 -16.58
N GLU A 124 -0.35 13.42 -17.38
CA GLU A 124 0.77 12.53 -17.69
C GLU A 124 1.63 12.23 -16.46
N LEU A 125 1.96 13.26 -15.68
CA LEU A 125 2.70 13.13 -14.43
C LEU A 125 1.89 12.31 -13.42
N ALA A 126 0.61 12.62 -13.25
CA ALA A 126 -0.27 11.86 -12.37
C ALA A 126 -0.30 10.37 -12.74
N ARG A 127 -0.37 10.04 -14.04
CA ARG A 127 -0.33 8.66 -14.53
C ARG A 127 1.01 7.99 -14.23
N ALA A 128 2.13 8.64 -14.52
CA ALA A 128 3.46 8.11 -14.26
C ALA A 128 3.66 7.80 -12.76
N LEU A 129 3.27 8.73 -11.89
CA LEU A 129 3.34 8.55 -10.44
C LEU A 129 2.39 7.47 -9.94
N ALA A 130 1.20 7.32 -10.51
CA ALA A 130 0.29 6.24 -10.16
C ALA A 130 0.89 4.86 -10.49
N VAL A 131 1.46 4.71 -11.69
CA VAL A 131 2.14 3.48 -12.10
C VAL A 131 3.36 3.21 -11.22
N GLY A 132 4.18 4.23 -10.97
CA GLY A 132 5.35 4.12 -10.08
C GLY A 132 4.97 3.72 -8.66
N SER A 133 3.91 4.30 -8.11
CA SER A 133 3.37 3.94 -6.79
C SER A 133 2.87 2.50 -6.76
N LEU A 134 2.18 2.03 -7.80
CA LEU A 134 1.72 0.64 -7.91
C LEU A 134 2.91 -0.33 -7.98
N VAL A 135 3.88 -0.08 -8.86
CA VAL A 135 5.09 -0.91 -8.99
C VAL A 135 5.88 -0.93 -7.68
N GLY A 136 6.08 0.22 -7.04
CA GLY A 136 6.73 0.31 -5.75
C GLY A 136 5.96 -0.44 -4.65
N SER A 137 4.63 -0.38 -4.65
CA SER A 137 3.79 -1.12 -3.70
C SER A 137 3.91 -2.63 -3.88
N LEU A 138 3.98 -3.12 -5.13
CA LEU A 138 4.29 -4.52 -5.42
C LEU A 138 5.69 -4.90 -4.92
N GLY A 139 6.68 -4.00 -5.07
CA GLY A 139 8.01 -4.18 -4.50
C GLY A 139 8.01 -4.27 -2.97
N VAL A 140 7.19 -3.47 -2.27
CA VAL A 140 7.01 -3.57 -0.81
C VAL A 140 6.45 -4.93 -0.41
N VAL A 141 5.48 -5.46 -1.16
CA VAL A 141 4.93 -6.79 -0.94
C VAL A 141 5.98 -7.87 -1.20
N LEU A 142 6.76 -7.76 -2.29
CA LEU A 142 7.86 -8.68 -2.59
C LEU A 142 8.93 -8.69 -1.48
N LEU A 143 9.33 -7.52 -0.98
CA LEU A 143 10.27 -7.44 0.14
C LEU A 143 9.66 -8.02 1.43
N ALA A 144 8.34 -7.92 1.60
CA ALA A 144 7.66 -8.54 2.73
C ALA A 144 7.72 -10.08 2.67
N THR A 145 7.62 -10.69 1.49
CA THR A 145 7.75 -12.14 1.34
C THR A 145 9.19 -12.64 1.48
N ALA A 146 10.17 -11.77 1.24
CA ALA A 146 11.58 -12.05 1.42
C ALA A 146 12.07 -11.91 2.88
N LEU A 147 11.23 -11.46 3.82
CA LEU A 147 11.61 -11.39 5.23
C LEU A 147 11.81 -12.82 5.79
N PRO A 148 12.98 -13.13 6.35
CA PRO A 148 13.24 -14.45 6.93
C PRO A 148 12.20 -14.82 7.99
N ALA A 149 11.77 -16.09 7.99
CA ALA A 149 11.01 -16.65 9.10
C ALA A 149 11.92 -16.66 10.33
N THR A 150 11.57 -15.85 11.32
CA THR A 150 12.20 -15.79 12.65
C THR A 150 11.44 -16.70 13.60
#